data_AF-T1D6J9-F1
#
_entry.id   AF-T1D6J9-F1
#
_cell.length_a   1.000
_cell.length_b   1.000
_cell.length_c   1.000
_cell.angle_alpha   90.00
_cell.angle_beta   90.00
_cell.angle_gamma   90.00
#
_symmetry.space_group_name_H-M   'P 1'
#
loop_
_entity.id
_entity.type
_entity.pdbx_description
1 polymer ?
#
loop_
_entity_poly.entity_id
_entity_poly.type
_entity_poly.pdbx_seq_one_letter_code
_entity_poly.pdbx_strand_id
1 'polypeptide(L)'
;MKKRRAQLADWEAAIPLYQQKYASELLPLVVNLMDMQVKFLHSLDRACDHKEMKKSERAMIASFIVDLAGELLSSRDDAELKAVYNKHSNSDYDKQEAANIQGMKSMMEDVLGVDLGDDMDMSSPEDLFKRAQAQMEEEWAQDKAEREAWEALKPKRKKYGQATRQGSAAAGRRATGQPVHPRGLPEAGQRPAPRSRTRHTGAQT
;
A
#
# COMPACT_ATOMS: atom_id res chain seq x y z
N MET A 1 31.21 8.80 9.50
CA MET A 1 30.77 9.80 8.48
C MET A 1 31.40 9.59 7.11
N LYS A 2 32.74 9.45 6.97
CA LYS A 2 33.41 9.32 5.66
C LYS A 2 32.98 8.10 4.82
N LYS A 3 32.85 6.91 5.41
CA LYS A 3 32.45 5.67 4.72
C LYS A 3 31.04 5.73 4.09
N ARG A 4 30.07 6.35 4.78
CA ARG A 4 28.70 6.50 4.26
C ARG A 4 28.63 7.47 3.07
N ARG A 5 29.43 8.56 3.11
CA ARG A 5 29.52 9.52 2.00
C ARG A 5 30.22 8.92 0.78
N ALA A 6 31.26 8.13 0.99
CA ALA A 6 31.92 7.40 -0.09
C ALA A 6 30.96 6.41 -0.76
N GLN A 7 30.24 5.60 0.02
CA GLN A 7 29.22 4.71 -0.52
C GLN A 7 28.13 5.46 -1.30
N LEU A 8 27.65 6.60 -0.79
CA LEU A 8 26.66 7.42 -1.50
C LEU A 8 27.21 7.91 -2.85
N ALA A 9 28.46 8.41 -2.88
CA ALA A 9 29.10 8.85 -4.10
C ALA A 9 29.31 7.70 -5.12
N ASP A 10 29.65 6.49 -4.63
CA ASP A 10 29.76 5.30 -5.48
C ASP A 10 28.40 4.91 -6.10
N TRP A 11 27.31 5.00 -5.32
CA TRP A 11 25.95 4.79 -5.82
C TRP A 11 25.53 5.87 -6.82
N GLU A 12 25.78 7.14 -6.53
CA GLU A 12 25.51 8.26 -7.42
C GLU A 12 26.25 8.12 -8.76
N ALA A 13 27.48 7.60 -8.75
CA ALA A 13 28.25 7.32 -9.96
C ALA A 13 27.76 6.08 -10.73
N ALA A 14 27.24 5.07 -10.03
CA ALA A 14 26.77 3.83 -10.64
C ALA A 14 25.38 3.96 -11.30
N ILE A 15 24.52 4.83 -10.77
CA ILE A 15 23.14 5.02 -11.25
C ILE A 15 23.09 5.38 -12.76
N PRO A 16 23.83 6.39 -13.28
CA PRO A 16 23.78 6.74 -14.69
C PRO A 16 24.27 5.61 -15.61
N LEU A 17 25.29 4.86 -15.19
CA LEU A 17 25.82 3.73 -15.94
C LEU A 17 24.79 2.59 -16.05
N TYR A 18 24.10 2.32 -14.95
CA TYR A 18 23.01 1.35 -14.95
C TYR A 18 21.83 1.83 -15.82
N GLN A 19 21.40 3.08 -15.68
CA GLN A 19 20.33 3.67 -16.48
C GLN A 19 20.66 3.62 -17.97
N GLN A 20 21.90 3.93 -18.36
CA GLN A 20 22.35 3.85 -19.74
C GLN A 20 22.21 2.42 -20.27
N LYS A 21 22.75 1.42 -19.57
CA LYS A 21 22.67 0.01 -19.99
C LYS A 21 21.24 -0.49 -20.04
N TYR A 22 20.45 -0.15 -19.03
CA TYR A 22 19.04 -0.48 -18.97
C TYR A 22 18.30 0.07 -20.20
N ALA A 23 18.52 1.34 -20.53
CA ALA A 23 17.87 1.99 -21.65
C ALA A 23 18.39 1.51 -23.02
N SER A 24 19.68 1.16 -23.15
CA SER A 24 20.27 0.77 -24.43
C SER A 24 20.16 -0.73 -24.74
N GLU A 25 20.11 -1.58 -23.71
CA GLU A 25 20.15 -3.04 -23.88
C GLU A 25 18.83 -3.70 -23.49
N LEU A 26 18.30 -3.39 -22.29
CA LEU A 26 17.13 -4.12 -21.76
C LEU A 26 15.80 -3.58 -22.31
N LEU A 27 15.60 -2.26 -22.33
CA LEU A 27 14.36 -1.68 -22.84
C LEU A 27 14.06 -2.09 -24.30
N PRO A 28 15.02 -2.07 -25.24
CA PRO A 28 14.75 -2.53 -26.60
C PRO A 28 14.36 -4.01 -26.68
N LEU A 29 14.91 -4.87 -25.81
CA LEU A 29 14.53 -6.29 -25.77
C LEU A 29 13.09 -6.48 -25.26
N VAL A 30 12.69 -5.71 -24.24
CA VAL A 30 11.31 -5.72 -23.73
C VAL A 30 10.33 -5.27 -24.82
N VAL A 31 10.63 -4.16 -25.50
CA VAL A 31 9.80 -3.67 -26.61
C VAL A 31 9.70 -4.71 -27.72
N ASN A 32 10.83 -5.32 -28.12
CA ASN A 32 10.84 -6.36 -29.14
C ASN A 32 10.00 -7.59 -28.75
N LEU A 33 10.05 -8.00 -27.48
CA LEU A 33 9.24 -9.10 -26.96
C LEU A 33 7.75 -8.76 -27.06
N MET A 34 7.35 -7.57 -26.63
CA MET A 34 5.97 -7.12 -26.72
C MET A 34 5.47 -7.09 -28.17
N ASP A 35 6.29 -6.57 -29.09
CA ASP A 35 5.96 -6.57 -30.53
C ASP A 35 5.78 -7.99 -31.10
N MET A 36 6.58 -8.96 -30.63
CA MET A 36 6.41 -10.37 -30.99
C MET A 36 5.13 -10.97 -30.41
N GLN A 37 4.81 -10.67 -29.15
CA GLN A 37 3.57 -11.10 -28.51
C GLN A 37 2.34 -10.56 -29.24
N VAL A 38 2.37 -9.31 -29.70
CA VAL A 38 1.29 -8.69 -30.48
C VAL A 38 1.11 -9.40 -31.83
N LYS A 39 2.21 -9.64 -32.55
CA LYS A 39 2.17 -10.42 -33.82
C LYS A 39 1.61 -11.83 -33.60
N PHE A 40 1.99 -12.47 -32.49
CA PHE A 40 1.49 -13.79 -32.13
C PHE A 40 -0.01 -13.76 -31.82
N LEU A 41 -0.46 -12.75 -31.07
CA LEU A 41 -1.86 -12.54 -30.74
C LEU A 41 -2.73 -12.34 -31.99
N HIS A 42 -2.30 -11.52 -32.95
CA HIS A 42 -3.02 -11.38 -34.23
C HIS A 42 -3.02 -12.66 -35.07
N SER A 43 -1.96 -13.47 -34.97
CA SER A 43 -1.91 -14.78 -35.64
C SER A 43 -2.92 -15.76 -35.05
N LEU A 44 -3.09 -15.75 -33.72
CA LEU A 44 -4.11 -16.54 -33.03
C LEU A 44 -5.53 -16.04 -33.33
N ASP A 45 -5.75 -14.73 -33.36
CA ASP A 45 -7.04 -14.14 -33.73
C ASP A 45 -7.46 -14.58 -35.14
N ARG A 46 -6.53 -14.52 -36.11
CA ARG A 46 -6.78 -15.01 -37.48
C ARG A 46 -7.04 -16.51 -37.51
N ALA A 47 -6.30 -17.31 -36.73
CA ALA A 47 -6.52 -18.76 -36.66
C ALA A 47 -7.92 -19.10 -36.11
N CYS A 48 -8.42 -18.31 -35.17
CA CYS A 48 -9.79 -18.44 -34.66
C CYS A 48 -10.88 -18.26 -35.73
N ASP A 49 -10.62 -17.44 -36.76
CA ASP A 49 -11.59 -17.19 -37.83
C ASP A 49 -11.68 -18.35 -38.85
N HIS A 50 -10.74 -19.30 -38.83
CA HIS A 50 -10.81 -20.49 -39.67
C HIS A 50 -11.92 -21.46 -39.22
N LYS A 51 -12.66 -21.97 -40.21
CA LYS A 51 -13.88 -22.78 -40.01
C LYS A 51 -13.61 -24.21 -39.50
N GLU A 52 -12.36 -24.67 -39.61
CA GLU A 52 -11.96 -26.05 -39.27
C GLU A 52 -11.67 -26.24 -37.77
N MET A 53 -11.69 -25.16 -36.98
CA MET A 53 -11.31 -25.21 -35.58
C MET A 53 -12.48 -25.61 -34.68
N LYS A 54 -12.27 -26.60 -33.80
CA LYS A 54 -13.32 -27.09 -32.90
C LYS A 54 -13.72 -26.02 -31.89
N LYS A 55 -14.95 -26.12 -31.38
CA LYS A 55 -15.49 -25.17 -30.41
C LYS A 55 -14.65 -25.10 -29.12
N SER A 56 -14.15 -26.23 -28.63
CA SER A 56 -13.29 -26.30 -27.43
C SER A 56 -11.93 -25.66 -27.64
N GLU A 57 -11.31 -25.90 -28.79
CA GLU A 57 -10.01 -25.32 -29.18
C GLU A 57 -10.15 -23.78 -29.34
N ARG A 58 -11.24 -23.32 -29.96
CA ARG A 58 -11.57 -21.89 -30.09
C ARG A 58 -11.78 -21.23 -28.74
N ALA A 59 -12.48 -21.87 -27.80
CA ALA A 59 -12.68 -21.33 -26.47
C ALA A 59 -11.36 -21.20 -25.69
N MET A 60 -10.47 -22.21 -25.79
CA MET A 60 -9.15 -22.18 -25.16
C MET A 60 -8.25 -21.09 -25.74
N ILE A 61 -8.26 -20.91 -27.06
CA ILE A 61 -7.47 -19.85 -27.71
C ILE A 61 -8.05 -18.48 -27.38
N ALA A 62 -9.38 -18.34 -27.35
CA ALA A 62 -10.03 -17.09 -26.96
C ALA A 62 -9.66 -16.65 -25.54
N SER A 63 -9.67 -17.56 -24.55
CA SER A 63 -9.23 -17.21 -23.19
C SER A 63 -7.77 -16.77 -23.16
N PHE A 64 -6.90 -17.49 -23.89
CA PHE A 64 -5.48 -17.12 -23.97
C PHE A 64 -5.26 -15.75 -24.65
N ILE A 65 -6.03 -15.43 -25.70
CA ILE A 65 -5.99 -14.12 -26.35
C ILE A 65 -6.42 -13.03 -25.37
N VAL A 66 -7.49 -13.24 -24.60
CA VAL A 66 -7.99 -12.28 -23.61
C VAL A 66 -6.93 -12.02 -22.54
N ASP A 67 -6.31 -13.07 -21.99
CA ASP A 67 -5.27 -12.94 -20.96
C ASP A 67 -4.05 -12.18 -21.50
N LEU A 68 -3.54 -12.57 -22.68
CA LEU A 68 -2.38 -11.93 -23.30
C LEU A 68 -2.67 -10.49 -23.72
N ALA A 69 -3.85 -10.20 -24.27
CA ALA A 69 -4.24 -8.84 -24.61
C ALA A 69 -4.34 -7.96 -23.37
N GLY A 70 -4.89 -8.48 -22.26
CA GLY A 70 -4.98 -7.75 -21.00
C GLY A 70 -3.60 -7.39 -20.44
N GLU A 71 -2.65 -8.33 -20.48
CA GLU A 71 -1.26 -8.10 -20.05
C GLU A 71 -0.60 -7.00 -20.90
N LEU A 72 -0.73 -7.09 -22.24
CA LEU A 72 -0.18 -6.10 -23.15
C LEU A 72 -0.81 -4.71 -22.93
N LEU A 73 -2.13 -4.63 -22.79
CA LEU A 73 -2.87 -3.37 -22.56
C LEU A 73 -2.53 -2.71 -21.21
N SER A 74 -2.05 -3.46 -20.22
CA SER A 74 -1.60 -2.91 -18.94
C SER A 74 -0.36 -2.02 -19.06
N SER A 75 0.35 -2.09 -20.18
CA SER A 75 1.62 -1.37 -20.40
C SER A 75 1.60 -0.43 -21.61
N ARG A 76 0.55 -0.51 -22.45
CA ARG A 76 0.40 0.34 -23.64
C ARG A 76 -1.06 0.58 -23.95
N ASP A 77 -1.38 1.78 -24.40
CA ASP A 77 -2.69 2.08 -24.96
C ASP A 77 -2.68 1.77 -26.47
N ASP A 78 -3.46 0.76 -26.88
CA ASP A 78 -3.52 0.30 -28.26
C ASP A 78 -4.96 -0.13 -28.61
N ALA A 79 -5.57 0.62 -29.53
CA ALA A 79 -6.95 0.41 -29.95
C ALA A 79 -7.17 -0.92 -30.69
N GLU A 80 -6.16 -1.43 -31.42
CA GLU A 80 -6.27 -2.71 -32.12
C GLU A 80 -6.28 -3.87 -31.12
N LEU A 81 -5.42 -3.82 -30.09
CA LEU A 81 -5.46 -4.79 -29.00
C LEU A 81 -6.77 -4.75 -28.22
N LYS A 82 -7.31 -3.55 -27.93
CA LYS A 82 -8.63 -3.41 -27.30
C LYS A 82 -9.71 -4.05 -28.15
N ALA A 83 -9.67 -3.86 -29.47
CA ALA A 83 -10.62 -4.50 -30.38
C ALA A 83 -10.54 -6.03 -30.34
N VAL A 84 -9.32 -6.61 -30.33
CA VAL A 84 -9.13 -8.06 -30.22
C VAL A 84 -9.59 -8.56 -28.84
N TYR A 85 -9.23 -7.87 -27.76
CA TYR A 85 -9.70 -8.19 -26.41
C TYR A 85 -11.23 -8.23 -26.35
N ASN A 86 -11.90 -7.18 -26.85
CA ASN A 86 -13.36 -7.05 -26.82
C ASN A 86 -14.03 -8.16 -27.66
N LYS A 87 -13.44 -8.51 -28.82
CA LYS A 87 -13.91 -9.61 -29.69
C LYS A 87 -13.94 -10.95 -28.96
N HIS A 88 -12.91 -11.28 -28.17
CA HIS A 88 -12.79 -12.59 -27.53
C HIS A 88 -13.37 -12.65 -26.11
N SER A 89 -13.38 -11.54 -25.38
CA SER A 89 -13.94 -11.46 -24.02
C SER A 89 -15.46 -11.27 -24.02
N ASN A 90 -16.05 -10.76 -25.11
CA ASN A 90 -17.43 -10.22 -25.14
C ASN A 90 -17.66 -9.12 -24.08
N SER A 91 -16.60 -8.46 -23.64
CA SER A 91 -16.60 -7.32 -22.72
C SER A 91 -16.05 -6.09 -23.44
N ASP A 92 -16.20 -4.94 -22.81
CA ASP A 92 -15.58 -3.70 -23.25
C ASP A 92 -14.47 -3.34 -22.27
N TYR A 93 -13.22 -3.45 -22.72
CA TYR A 93 -12.03 -3.20 -21.91
C TYR A 93 -12.08 -1.85 -21.22
N ASP A 94 -12.41 -0.77 -21.94
CA ASP A 94 -12.40 0.58 -21.38
C ASP A 94 -13.46 0.74 -20.29
N LYS A 95 -14.62 0.08 -20.44
CA LYS A 95 -15.66 0.07 -19.39
C LYS A 95 -15.23 -0.73 -18.16
N GLN A 96 -14.58 -1.88 -18.38
CA GLN A 96 -14.10 -2.73 -17.30
C GLN A 96 -12.99 -2.04 -16.52
N GLU A 97 -12.09 -1.34 -17.20
CA GLU A 97 -11.02 -0.58 -16.58
C GLU A 97 -11.57 0.61 -15.79
N ALA A 98 -12.50 1.39 -16.36
CA ALA A 98 -13.17 2.46 -15.63
C ALA A 98 -13.88 1.97 -14.36
N ALA A 99 -14.56 0.82 -14.42
CA ALA A 99 -15.20 0.21 -13.26
C ALA A 99 -14.18 -0.27 -12.20
N ASN A 100 -13.04 -0.81 -12.64
CA ASN A 100 -11.96 -1.24 -11.74
C ASN A 100 -11.34 -0.05 -11.00
N ILE A 101 -11.06 1.03 -11.73
CA ILE A 101 -10.51 2.27 -11.18
C ILE A 101 -11.50 2.91 -10.19
N GLN A 102 -12.79 2.93 -10.52
CA GLN A 102 -13.83 3.39 -9.60
C GLN A 102 -13.90 2.53 -8.33
N GLY A 103 -13.82 1.20 -8.46
CA GLY A 103 -13.78 0.29 -7.31
C GLY A 103 -12.57 0.54 -6.41
N MET A 104 -11.39 0.79 -7.00
CA MET A 104 -10.17 1.11 -6.25
C MET A 104 -10.26 2.46 -5.54
N LYS A 105 -10.88 3.49 -6.17
CA LYS A 105 -11.20 4.75 -5.51
C LYS A 105 -12.05 4.52 -4.26
N SER A 106 -13.20 3.84 -4.40
CA SER A 106 -14.10 3.61 -3.27
C SER A 106 -13.41 2.86 -2.13
N MET A 107 -12.60 1.84 -2.43
CA MET A 107 -11.82 1.15 -1.39
C MET A 107 -10.82 2.08 -0.68
N MET A 108 -10.19 3.01 -1.42
CA MET A 108 -9.23 3.93 -0.82
C MET A 108 -9.93 5.01 0.03
N GLU A 109 -11.07 5.52 -0.41
CA GLU A 109 -11.92 6.43 0.38
C GLU A 109 -12.38 5.78 1.69
N ASP A 110 -12.81 4.51 1.63
CA ASP A 110 -13.21 3.74 2.80
C ASP A 110 -12.04 3.50 3.79
N VAL A 111 -10.84 3.23 3.28
CA VAL A 111 -9.64 2.96 4.10
C VAL A 111 -9.09 4.23 4.73
N LEU A 112 -9.08 5.33 3.98
CA LEU A 112 -8.50 6.60 4.41
C LEU A 112 -9.52 7.48 5.15
N GLY A 113 -10.82 7.27 4.96
CA GLY A 113 -11.88 8.09 5.53
C GLY A 113 -12.02 9.47 4.88
N VAL A 114 -11.51 9.63 3.65
CA VAL A 114 -11.48 10.90 2.90
C VAL A 114 -12.21 10.76 1.58
N ASP A 115 -12.88 11.82 1.13
CA ASP A 115 -13.50 11.89 -0.19
C ASP A 115 -12.46 12.39 -1.22
N LEU A 116 -12.18 11.56 -2.23
CA LEU A 116 -11.24 11.88 -3.30
C LEU A 116 -11.91 12.71 -4.42
N GLY A 117 -13.25 12.79 -4.43
CA GLY A 117 -14.07 13.58 -5.36
C GLY A 117 -14.38 12.89 -6.70
N ASP A 118 -15.53 13.20 -7.31
CA ASP A 118 -16.05 12.55 -8.53
C ASP A 118 -15.63 13.23 -9.86
N ASP A 119 -14.97 14.40 -9.79
CA ASP A 119 -14.86 15.34 -10.91
C ASP A 119 -13.55 15.23 -11.73
N MET A 120 -12.89 14.06 -11.75
CA MET A 120 -11.54 13.92 -12.32
C MET A 120 -11.41 12.79 -13.33
N ASP A 121 -10.51 13.01 -14.30
CA ASP A 121 -10.06 12.03 -15.28
C ASP A 121 -9.29 10.91 -14.57
N MET A 122 -10.00 9.85 -14.18
CA MET A 122 -9.43 8.66 -13.56
C MET A 122 -8.79 7.75 -14.61
N SER A 123 -8.09 8.32 -15.59
CA SER A 123 -7.47 7.57 -16.69
C SER A 123 -6.30 6.70 -16.23
N SER A 124 -5.78 6.90 -15.01
CA SER A 124 -4.68 6.13 -14.45
C SER A 124 -4.82 5.87 -12.94
N PRO A 125 -4.58 4.62 -12.48
CA PRO A 125 -4.41 4.30 -11.07
C PRO A 125 -3.37 5.16 -10.33
N GLU A 126 -2.32 5.59 -11.02
CA GLU A 126 -1.23 6.37 -10.41
C GLU A 126 -1.68 7.75 -9.95
N ASP A 127 -2.62 8.37 -10.66
CA ASP A 127 -3.13 9.69 -10.31
C ASP A 127 -4.07 9.62 -9.09
N LEU A 128 -4.78 8.50 -8.91
CA LEU A 128 -5.49 8.21 -7.66
C LEU A 128 -4.52 8.15 -6.47
N PHE A 129 -3.40 7.44 -6.60
CA PHE A 129 -2.40 7.33 -5.53
C PHE A 129 -1.76 8.68 -5.17
N LYS A 130 -1.37 9.48 -6.17
CA LYS A 130 -0.81 10.82 -5.92
C LYS A 130 -1.78 11.71 -5.14
N ARG A 131 -3.07 11.64 -5.45
CA ARG A 131 -4.09 12.44 -4.75
C ARG A 131 -4.31 11.98 -3.32
N ALA A 132 -4.41 10.68 -3.09
CA ALA A 132 -4.50 10.14 -1.73
C ALA A 132 -3.27 10.53 -0.89
N GLN A 133 -2.08 10.49 -1.48
CA GLN A 133 -0.88 10.98 -0.81
C GLN A 133 -0.98 12.47 -0.46
N ALA A 134 -1.41 13.32 -1.40
CA ALA A 134 -1.56 14.75 -1.17
C ALA A 134 -2.57 15.06 -0.05
N GLN A 135 -3.72 14.37 -0.01
CA GLN A 135 -4.70 14.53 1.07
C GLN A 135 -4.11 14.09 2.42
N MET A 136 -3.40 12.97 2.47
CA MET A 136 -2.79 12.48 3.70
C MET A 136 -1.69 13.42 4.22
N GLU A 137 -0.92 14.02 3.32
CA GLU A 137 0.07 15.06 3.66
C GLU A 137 -0.59 16.33 4.20
N GLU A 138 -1.73 16.73 3.62
CA GLU A 138 -2.51 17.89 4.07
C GLU A 138 -3.09 17.66 5.47
N GLU A 139 -3.73 16.51 5.71
CA GLU A 139 -4.22 16.13 7.04
C GLU A 139 -3.08 16.07 8.05
N TRP A 140 -1.95 15.44 7.71
CA TRP A 140 -0.78 15.39 8.59
C TRP A 140 -0.24 16.78 8.92
N ALA A 141 -0.23 17.69 7.95
CA ALA A 141 0.19 19.08 8.16
C ALA A 141 -0.78 19.82 9.08
N GLN A 142 -2.09 19.63 8.91
CA GLN A 142 -3.13 20.19 9.78
C GLN A 142 -3.00 19.65 11.21
N ASP A 143 -2.87 18.34 11.38
CA ASP A 143 -2.70 17.66 12.65
C ASP A 143 -1.43 18.12 13.39
N LYS A 144 -0.34 18.32 12.64
CA LYS A 144 0.91 18.84 13.17
C LYS A 144 0.76 20.29 13.59
N ALA A 145 0.10 21.12 12.77
CA ALA A 145 -0.18 22.52 13.11
C ALA A 145 -1.08 22.65 14.35
N GLU A 146 -2.10 21.79 14.48
CA GLU A 146 -2.97 21.75 15.64
C GLU A 146 -2.21 21.32 16.90
N ARG A 147 -1.35 20.29 16.80
CA ARG A 147 -0.47 19.88 17.91
C ARG A 147 0.50 20.97 18.31
N GLU A 148 1.13 21.64 17.35
CA GLU A 148 2.04 22.76 17.62
C GLU A 148 1.30 23.95 18.27
N ALA A 149 0.09 24.27 17.82
CA ALA A 149 -0.76 25.29 18.42
C ALA A 149 -1.17 24.92 19.86
N TRP A 150 -1.57 23.67 20.09
CA TRP A 150 -1.92 23.15 21.42
C TRP A 150 -0.74 23.15 22.38
N GLU A 151 0.47 22.81 21.89
CA GLU A 151 1.70 22.89 22.68
C GLU A 151 2.12 24.32 23.00
N ALA A 152 1.89 25.28 22.09
CA ALA A 152 2.13 26.70 22.35
C ALA A 152 1.16 27.29 23.38
N LEU A 153 -0.07 26.78 23.45
CA LEU A 153 -1.10 27.17 24.43
C LEU A 153 -0.87 26.55 25.83
N LYS A 154 -0.01 25.54 25.98
CA LYS A 154 0.30 24.97 27.30
C LYS A 154 1.07 26.00 28.16
N PRO A 155 0.52 26.47 29.30
CA PRO A 155 1.22 27.41 30.15
C PRO A 155 2.48 26.75 30.73
N LYS A 156 3.66 27.35 30.50
CA LYS A 156 4.90 26.97 31.16
C LYS A 156 4.70 27.11 32.67
N ARG A 157 4.41 26.00 33.37
CA ARG A 157 4.38 25.96 34.84
C ARG A 157 5.73 26.46 35.34
N LYS A 158 5.75 27.70 35.86
CA LYS A 158 6.90 28.25 36.59
C LYS A 158 7.22 27.27 37.71
N LYS A 159 8.46 26.78 37.76
CA LYS A 159 9.02 26.13 38.95
C LYS A 159 9.05 27.16 40.08
N TYR A 160 7.95 27.32 40.80
CA TYR A 160 7.91 27.95 42.11
C TYR A 160 7.74 26.82 43.13
N GLY A 161 8.85 26.44 43.76
CA GLY A 161 8.89 25.32 44.70
C GLY A 161 10.31 25.02 45.16
N GLN A 162 11.13 26.05 45.39
CA GLN A 162 12.44 25.90 46.01
C GLN A 162 12.71 27.08 46.94
N ALA A 163 11.84 27.29 47.93
CA ALA A 163 12.07 28.21 49.04
C ALA A 163 11.15 27.87 50.21
N THR A 164 11.43 26.76 50.91
CA THR A 164 11.12 26.54 52.34
C THR A 164 11.56 25.14 52.76
N ARG A 165 12.88 24.98 52.98
CA ARG A 165 13.43 23.92 53.83
C ARG A 165 14.56 24.49 54.67
N GLN A 166 14.24 25.47 55.50
CA GLN A 166 15.03 25.83 56.67
C GLN A 166 14.04 26.16 57.80
N GLY A 167 14.14 25.40 58.90
CA GLY A 167 13.34 25.62 60.10
C GLY A 167 12.36 24.50 60.40
N SER A 168 12.86 23.41 61.01
CA SER A 168 12.24 22.77 62.19
C SER A 168 13.06 21.55 62.57
N ALA A 169 14.07 21.79 63.42
CA ALA A 169 14.66 20.76 64.26
C ALA A 169 13.83 20.64 65.55
N ALA A 170 13.81 19.41 66.08
CA ALA A 170 13.39 19.01 67.42
C ALA A 170 11.87 18.87 67.70
N ALA A 171 11.39 17.62 67.74
CA ALA A 171 11.06 16.93 68.99
C ALA A 171 10.37 15.57 68.76
N GLY A 172 10.75 14.53 69.52
CA GLY A 172 9.76 13.57 70.05
C GLY A 172 9.67 12.15 69.47
N ARG A 173 10.64 11.30 69.85
CA ARG A 173 10.51 9.90 70.31
C ARG A 173 9.61 8.86 69.59
N ARG A 174 10.31 7.76 69.24
CA ARG A 174 10.00 6.31 69.39
C ARG A 174 8.71 5.77 68.75
N ALA A 175 8.87 4.84 67.80
CA ALA A 175 8.88 3.40 68.09
C ALA A 175 9.22 2.54 66.86
N THR A 176 10.16 1.61 67.07
CA THR A 176 10.23 0.22 66.56
C THR A 176 10.20 -0.08 65.05
N GLY A 177 11.25 -0.78 64.60
CA GLY A 177 11.14 -1.80 63.54
C GLY A 177 12.19 -1.67 62.43
N GLN A 178 13.24 -2.50 62.52
CA GLN A 178 14.32 -2.65 61.55
C GLN A 178 13.89 -3.24 60.18
N PRO A 179 14.77 -3.20 59.16
CA PRO A 179 14.46 -3.23 57.73
C PRO A 179 14.65 -4.62 57.09
N VAL A 180 14.35 -4.75 55.79
CA VAL A 180 15.25 -5.25 54.72
C VAL A 180 14.43 -5.51 53.43
N HIS A 181 14.84 -4.80 52.37
CA HIS A 181 14.84 -5.06 50.91
C HIS A 181 14.60 -6.51 50.37
N PRO A 182 14.52 -6.76 49.03
CA PRO A 182 14.34 -5.89 47.84
C PRO A 182 13.46 -6.52 46.70
N ARG A 183 13.46 -5.84 45.53
CA ARG A 183 13.57 -6.43 44.17
C ARG A 183 12.29 -6.97 43.49
N GLY A 184 11.95 -6.36 42.35
CA GLY A 184 11.20 -7.01 41.25
C GLY A 184 10.29 -6.06 40.45
N LEU A 185 10.75 -5.60 39.29
CA LEU A 185 9.90 -5.19 38.15
C LEU A 185 9.63 -6.44 37.28
N PRO A 186 8.72 -6.40 36.28
CA PRO A 186 7.35 -5.90 36.27
C PRO A 186 6.35 -6.98 35.77
N GLU A 187 5.07 -6.82 36.10
CA GLU A 187 3.97 -7.72 35.72
C GLU A 187 3.45 -7.40 34.30
N ALA A 188 3.50 -8.38 33.39
CA ALA A 188 2.87 -8.32 32.07
C ALA A 188 1.43 -8.83 32.16
N GLY A 189 0.47 -7.91 32.27
CA GLY A 189 -0.96 -8.22 32.25
C GLY A 189 -1.48 -8.41 30.82
N GLN A 190 -1.65 -9.67 30.41
CA GLN A 190 -2.45 -10.04 29.25
C GLN A 190 -3.94 -9.78 29.53
N ARG A 191 -4.60 -9.11 28.58
CA ARG A 191 -6.06 -8.94 28.55
C ARG A 191 -6.78 -10.29 28.38
N PRO A 192 -8.00 -10.44 28.93
CA PRO A 192 -8.75 -11.69 28.90
C PRO A 192 -9.57 -11.84 27.61
N ALA A 193 -9.84 -13.09 27.20
CA ALA A 193 -10.84 -13.43 26.19
C ALA A 193 -11.92 -14.36 26.79
N PRO A 194 -13.17 -14.31 26.27
CA PRO A 194 -14.37 -14.70 27.01
C PRO A 194 -14.79 -16.18 26.88
N ARG A 195 -15.44 -16.67 27.94
CA ARG A 195 -16.35 -17.83 27.99
C ARG A 195 -17.54 -17.58 27.02
N SER A 196 -18.23 -18.53 26.39
CA SER A 196 -18.35 -20.00 26.49
C SER A 196 -19.34 -20.46 25.40
N ARG A 197 -19.34 -21.77 25.07
CA ARG A 197 -20.49 -22.70 25.20
C ARG A 197 -20.80 -23.58 23.96
N THR A 198 -20.95 -24.87 24.28
CA THR A 198 -21.75 -25.96 23.67
C THR A 198 -21.35 -26.60 22.33
N ARG A 199 -21.11 -27.92 22.40
CA ARG A 199 -21.77 -29.02 21.65
C ARG A 199 -21.50 -30.31 22.43
N HIS A 200 -22.46 -30.78 23.21
CA HIS A 200 -23.46 -31.80 22.86
C HIS A 200 -22.84 -33.09 22.30
N THR A 201 -22.77 -34.06 23.20
CA THR A 201 -22.46 -35.48 23.03
C THR A 201 -23.48 -36.17 22.13
N GLY A 202 -22.99 -36.89 21.12
CA GLY A 202 -23.76 -37.87 20.37
C GLY A 202 -22.88 -39.08 20.09
N ALA A 203 -23.08 -40.13 20.88
CA ALA A 203 -22.64 -41.48 20.55
C ALA A 203 -23.77 -42.16 19.77
N GLN A 204 -23.44 -42.91 18.72
CA GLN A 204 -23.88 -44.30 18.57
C GLN A 204 -23.26 -44.96 17.33
N THR A 205 -22.92 -46.22 17.60
CA THR A 205 -22.73 -47.40 16.73
C THR A 205 -23.53 -47.42 15.45
#